data_AF-A0A535EEF2-F1
#
_entry.id   AF-A0A535EEF2-F1
#
_cell.length_a   1.000
_cell.length_b   1.000
_cell.length_c   1.000
_cell.angle_alpha   90.00
_cell.angle_beta   90.00
_cell.angle_gamma   90.00
#
_symmetry.space_group_name_H-M   'P 1'
#
loop_
_entity.id
_entity.type
_entity.pdbx_description
1 polymer ?
#
loop_
_entity_poly.entity_id
_entity_poly.type
_entity_poly.pdbx_seq_one_letter_code
_entity_poly.pdbx_strand_id
1 'polypeptide(L)'
;MNLLDVAFPHRAKRSFGAASFALIFLILLGEIEALVFVALAVVAHRLDLFVDLQPIILPGACLVALSAAGVFWWRARQWTKQRIEMLNLWAQGGTAYGERLAKSRQQQR
;
A
#
# COMPACT_ATOMS: atom_id res chain seq x y z
N MET A 1 19.33 2.54 -5.45
CA MET A 1 17.95 2.36 -4.96
C MET A 1 17.09 3.43 -5.62
N ASN A 2 16.03 3.04 -6.34
CA ASN A 2 15.22 3.95 -7.15
C ASN A 2 13.94 4.35 -6.39
N LEU A 3 13.49 5.60 -6.48
CA LEU A 3 12.31 6.13 -5.75
C LEU A 3 11.04 5.33 -6.09
N LEU A 4 10.94 4.88 -7.33
CA LEU A 4 9.83 4.06 -7.84
C LEU A 4 9.74 2.68 -7.19
N ASP A 5 10.86 2.09 -6.76
CA ASP A 5 10.87 0.79 -6.08
C ASP A 5 10.38 0.90 -4.62
N VAL A 6 10.51 2.08 -4.01
CA VAL A 6 10.01 2.35 -2.65
C VAL A 6 8.52 2.69 -2.68
N ALA A 7 8.08 3.47 -3.66
CA ALA A 7 6.69 3.88 -3.83
C ALA A 7 5.78 2.74 -4.34
N PHE A 8 6.29 1.82 -5.17
CA PHE A 8 5.49 0.76 -5.78
C PHE A 8 6.16 -0.62 -5.68
N PRO A 9 6.15 -1.26 -4.49
CA PRO A 9 6.81 -2.55 -4.27
C PRO A 9 6.24 -3.73 -5.07
N HIS A 10 5.12 -3.56 -5.79
CA HIS A 10 4.53 -4.59 -6.65
C HIS A 10 5.43 -5.04 -7.81
N ARG A 11 6.40 -4.22 -8.26
CA ARG A 11 7.36 -4.63 -9.31
C ARG A 11 8.49 -5.53 -8.80
N ALA A 12 8.75 -5.55 -7.49
CA ALA A 12 9.98 -6.16 -6.93
C ALA A 12 9.77 -7.47 -6.17
N LYS A 13 8.57 -8.08 -6.16
CA LYS A 13 8.23 -9.27 -5.32
C LYS A 13 8.59 -9.09 -3.83
N ARG A 14 8.71 -7.85 -3.35
CA ARG A 14 9.00 -7.54 -1.94
C ARG A 14 7.71 -7.20 -1.21
N SER A 15 7.60 -7.68 0.02
CA SER A 15 6.51 -7.33 0.92
C SER A 15 6.46 -5.82 1.12
N PHE A 16 5.24 -5.28 1.30
CA PHE A 16 5.03 -3.89 1.68
C PHE A 16 5.72 -3.65 3.03
N GLY A 17 6.90 -3.04 3.00
CA GLY A 17 7.74 -2.81 4.17
C GLY A 17 7.42 -1.50 4.87
N ALA A 18 7.99 -1.31 6.06
CA ALA A 18 7.87 -0.06 6.83
C ALA A 18 8.31 1.18 6.03
N ALA A 19 9.25 1.03 5.09
CA ALA A 19 9.70 2.12 4.22
C ALA A 19 8.63 2.59 3.23
N SER A 20 7.88 1.68 2.61
CA SER A 20 6.78 2.03 1.70
C SER A 20 5.60 2.66 2.46
N PHE A 21 5.36 2.21 3.70
CA PHE A 21 4.39 2.84 4.59
C PHE A 21 4.79 4.28 4.95
N ALA A 22 6.03 4.49 5.39
CA ALA A 22 6.54 5.81 5.76
C ALA A 22 6.53 6.77 4.56
N LEU A 23 6.87 6.29 3.37
CA LEU A 23 6.83 7.10 2.15
C LEU A 23 5.41 7.53 1.79
N ILE A 24 4.43 6.62 1.83
CA ILE A 24 3.02 6.97 1.57
C ILE A 24 2.50 7.94 2.62
N PHE A 25 2.85 7.73 3.88
CA PHE A 25 2.50 8.64 4.97
C PHE A 25 3.03 10.05 4.72
N LEU A 26 4.32 10.19 4.39
CA LEU A 26 4.94 11.50 4.13
C LEU A 26 4.35 12.19 2.89
N ILE A 27 4.07 11.43 1.82
CA ILE A 27 3.42 11.99 0.63
C ILE A 27 2.03 12.50 0.97
N LEU A 28 1.21 11.71 1.67
CA LEU A 28 -0.14 12.12 2.06
C LEU A 28 -0.11 13.33 2.99
N LEU A 29 0.80 13.35 3.96
CA LEU A 29 0.96 14.46 4.88
C LEU A 29 1.30 15.76 4.11
N GLY A 30 2.28 15.69 3.20
CA GLY A 30 2.68 16.83 2.38
C GLY A 30 1.59 17.29 1.41
N GLU A 31 0.85 16.38 0.79
CA GLU A 31 -0.28 16.71 -0.09
C GLU A 31 -1.41 17.41 0.66
N ILE A 32 -1.75 16.93 1.87
CA ILE A 32 -2.78 17.58 2.70
C ILE A 32 -2.33 18.99 3.09
N GLU A 33 -1.09 19.16 3.54
CA GLU A 33 -0.55 20.49 3.88
C GLU A 33 -0.49 21.41 2.66
N ALA A 34 -0.07 20.91 1.50
CA ALA A 34 -0.02 21.68 0.27
C ALA A 34 -1.41 22.15 -0.17
N LEU A 35 -2.43 21.29 -0.07
CA LEU A 35 -3.81 21.64 -0.40
C LEU A 35 -4.36 22.71 0.56
N VAL A 36 -4.10 22.58 1.86
CA VAL A 36 -4.54 23.57 2.86
C VAL A 36 -3.78 24.88 2.67
N PHE A 37 -2.49 24.82 2.34
CA PHE A 37 -1.70 25.99 1.99
C PHE A 37 -2.28 26.69 0.76
N VAL A 38 -2.55 25.98 -0.34
CA VAL A 38 -3.15 26.57 -1.55
C VAL A 38 -4.51 27.20 -1.22
N ALA A 39 -5.35 26.53 -0.43
CA ALA A 39 -6.65 27.07 -0.03
C ALA A 39 -6.52 28.38 0.78
N LEU A 40 -5.62 28.44 1.76
CA LEU A 40 -5.50 29.62 2.63
C LEU A 40 -4.63 30.73 2.02
N ALA A 41 -3.53 30.39 1.38
CA ALA A 41 -2.59 31.31 0.78
C ALA A 41 -3.09 31.92 -0.53
N VAL A 42 -3.60 31.07 -1.43
CA VAL A 42 -3.94 31.47 -2.80
C VAL A 42 -5.41 31.88 -2.90
N VAL A 43 -6.32 31.09 -2.34
CA VAL A 43 -7.77 31.38 -2.46
C VAL A 43 -8.22 32.40 -1.42
N ALA A 44 -7.84 32.21 -0.15
CA ALA A 44 -8.24 33.13 0.92
C ALA A 44 -7.30 34.36 1.07
N HIS A 45 -6.15 34.38 0.39
CA HIS A 45 -5.12 35.43 0.53
C HIS A 45 -4.72 35.72 1.99
N ARG A 46 -4.78 34.69 2.84
CA ARG A 46 -4.59 34.79 4.30
C ARG A 46 -3.56 33.76 4.75
N LEU A 47 -2.30 34.08 4.46
CA LEU A 47 -1.15 33.28 4.89
C LEU A 47 -1.01 33.20 6.42
N ASP A 48 -1.37 34.26 7.14
CA ASP A 48 -1.40 34.26 8.61
C ASP A 48 -2.29 33.15 9.16
N LEU A 49 -3.45 32.94 8.55
CA LEU A 49 -4.41 31.93 9.02
C LEU A 49 -3.85 30.51 8.87
N PHE A 50 -3.00 30.27 7.87
CA PHE A 50 -2.35 28.97 7.71
C PHE A 50 -1.37 28.70 8.85
N VAL A 51 -0.60 29.71 9.25
CA VAL A 51 0.36 29.59 10.36
C VAL A 51 -0.37 29.47 11.70
N ASP A 52 -1.45 30.22 11.91
CA ASP A 52 -2.24 30.15 13.13
C ASP A 52 -2.99 28.83 13.28
N LEU A 53 -3.46 28.23 12.17
CA LEU A 53 -4.15 26.94 12.21
C LEU A 53 -3.20 25.74 12.20
N GLN A 54 -1.88 25.91 12.02
CA GLN A 54 -0.93 24.78 12.02
C GLN A 54 -1.05 23.84 13.24
N PRO A 55 -1.27 24.32 14.48
CA PRO A 55 -1.50 23.47 15.64
C PRO A 55 -2.70 22.52 15.52
N ILE A 56 -3.64 22.81 14.61
CA ILE A 56 -4.83 22.00 14.34
C ILE A 56 -4.66 21.20 13.04
N ILE A 57 -4.11 21.84 12.00
CA ILE A 57 -3.91 21.24 10.67
C ILE A 57 -2.94 20.07 10.75
N LEU A 58 -1.79 20.24 11.43
CA LEU A 58 -0.75 19.22 11.49
C LEU A 58 -1.20 17.91 12.16
N PRO A 59 -1.81 17.93 13.37
CA PRO A 59 -2.33 16.69 13.95
C PRO A 59 -3.49 16.10 13.16
N GLY A 60 -4.37 16.93 12.56
CA GLY A 60 -5.44 16.46 11.70
C GLY A 60 -4.92 15.74 10.45
N ALA A 61 -3.97 16.35 9.76
CA ALA A 61 -3.30 15.78 8.59
C ALA A 61 -2.54 14.50 8.96
N CYS A 62 -1.87 14.46 10.12
CA CYS A 62 -1.21 13.27 10.63
C CYS A 62 -2.20 12.10 10.83
N LEU A 63 -3.36 12.33 11.44
CA LEU A 63 -4.36 11.29 11.66
C LEU A 63 -4.94 10.76 10.35
N VAL A 64 -5.23 11.65 9.40
CA VAL A 64 -5.73 11.26 8.08
C VAL A 64 -4.66 10.48 7.30
N ALA A 65 -3.42 10.94 7.29
CA ALA A 65 -2.32 10.27 6.60
C ALA A 65 -2.01 8.91 7.24
N LEU A 66 -2.00 8.80 8.58
CA LEU A 66 -1.78 7.53 9.29
C LEU A 66 -2.90 6.52 9.02
N SER A 67 -4.15 6.95 9.08
CA SER A 67 -5.30 6.07 8.82
C SER A 67 -5.32 5.59 7.36
N ALA A 68 -5.09 6.49 6.39
CA ALA A 68 -4.99 6.12 4.99
C ALA A 68 -3.81 5.18 4.72
N ALA A 69 -2.61 5.50 5.21
CA ALA A 69 -1.44 4.63 5.07
C ALA A 69 -1.64 3.26 5.73
N GLY A 70 -2.35 3.22 6.88
CA GLY A 70 -2.72 1.99 7.57
C GLY A 70 -3.66 1.11 6.75
N VAL A 71 -4.69 1.70 6.15
CA VAL A 71 -5.61 1.01 5.24
C VAL A 71 -4.89 0.48 4.01
N PHE A 72 -4.00 1.28 3.41
CA PHE A 72 -3.17 0.85 2.29
C PHE A 72 -2.25 -0.31 2.65
N TRP A 73 -1.61 -0.26 3.83
CA TRP A 73 -0.77 -1.35 4.30
C TRP A 73 -1.58 -2.63 4.54
N TRP A 74 -2.76 -2.52 5.16
CA TRP A 74 -3.67 -3.64 5.34
C TRP A 74 -4.07 -4.28 4.00
N ARG A 75 -4.48 -3.45 3.04
CA ARG A 75 -4.86 -3.88 1.67
C ARG A 75 -3.70 -4.57 0.97
N ALA A 76 -2.49 -4.00 1.05
CA ALA A 76 -1.28 -4.58 0.46
C ALA A 76 -0.93 -5.93 1.08
N ARG A 77 -1.15 -6.10 2.39
CA ARG A 77 -0.95 -7.37 3.09
C ARG A 77 -1.96 -8.44 2.65
N GLN A 78 -3.21 -8.06 2.44
CA GLN A 78 -4.24 -8.96 1.89
C GLN A 78 -3.90 -9.42 0.46
N TRP A 79 -3.46 -8.51 -0.40
CA TRP A 79 -3.01 -8.87 -1.76
C TRP A 79 -1.77 -9.77 -1.76
N THR A 80 -0.84 -9.55 -0.85
CA THR A 80 0.34 -10.43 -0.70
C THR A 80 -0.10 -11.84 -0.28
N LYS A 81 -1.05 -11.96 0.65
CA LYS A 81 -1.63 -13.26 1.03
C LYS A 81 -2.29 -13.97 -0.16
N GLN A 82 -3.13 -13.27 -0.91
CA GLN A 82 -3.81 -13.85 -2.09
C GLN A 82 -2.83 -14.31 -3.17
N ARG A 83 -1.74 -13.57 -3.41
CA ARG A 83 -0.69 -13.98 -4.37
C ARG A 83 0.06 -15.22 -3.90
N ILE A 84 0.41 -15.30 -2.62
CA ILE A 84 1.09 -16.47 -2.03
C ILE A 84 0.15 -17.68 -2.06
N GLU A 85 -1.13 -17.49 -1.74
CA GLU A 85 -2.13 -18.55 -1.81
C GLU A 85 -2.33 -19.04 -3.25
N MET A 86 -2.43 -18.14 -4.22
CA MET A 86 -2.48 -18.48 -5.63
C MET A 86 -1.20 -19.19 -6.10
N LEU A 87 -0.01 -18.72 -5.70
CA LEU A 87 1.26 -19.40 -5.98
C LEU A 87 1.33 -20.78 -5.33
N ASN A 88 0.82 -20.95 -4.10
CA ASN A 88 0.72 -22.25 -3.44
C ASN A 88 -0.26 -23.16 -4.16
N LEU A 89 -1.39 -22.67 -4.67
CA LEU A 89 -2.33 -23.46 -5.48
C LEU A 89 -1.70 -23.87 -6.82
N TRP A 90 -0.95 -22.98 -7.46
CA TRP A 90 -0.20 -23.27 -8.69
C TRP A 90 0.98 -24.23 -8.44
N ALA A 91 1.69 -24.09 -7.32
CA ALA A 91 2.79 -24.97 -6.90
C ALA A 91 2.28 -26.32 -6.39
N GLN A 92 1.09 -26.36 -5.77
CA GLN A 92 0.32 -27.58 -5.48
C GLN A 92 -0.37 -28.14 -6.73
N GLY A 93 -0.19 -27.52 -7.90
CA GLY A 93 0.13 -28.24 -9.11
C GLY A 93 -0.99 -28.35 -10.16
N GLY A 94 -0.76 -27.68 -11.29
CA GLY A 94 -1.13 -28.22 -12.61
C GLY A 94 -0.44 -29.57 -12.92
N THR A 95 0.60 -29.94 -12.17
CA THR A 95 1.29 -31.24 -12.21
C THR A 95 0.77 -32.23 -11.17
N ALA A 96 0.32 -31.79 -9.99
CA ALA A 96 -0.23 -32.67 -8.96
C ALA A 96 -1.60 -33.24 -9.36
N TYR A 97 -2.40 -32.48 -10.13
CA TYR A 97 -3.61 -33.02 -10.75
C TYR A 97 -3.26 -34.14 -11.75
N GLY A 98 -2.23 -33.94 -12.58
CA GLY A 98 -1.71 -34.95 -13.50
C GLY A 98 -1.16 -36.19 -12.78
N GLU A 99 -0.44 -36.02 -11.68
CA GLU A 99 0.06 -37.14 -10.85
C GLU A 99 -1.07 -37.90 -10.14
N ARG A 100 -2.11 -37.22 -9.66
CA ARG A 100 -3.30 -37.87 -9.09
C ARG A 100 -4.10 -38.63 -10.14
N LEU A 101 -4.21 -38.11 -11.35
CA LEU A 101 -4.87 -38.78 -12.50
C LEU A 101 -4.05 -39.96 -13.02
N ALA A 102 -2.71 -39.85 -13.03
CA ALA A 102 -1.82 -40.94 -13.39
C ALA A 102 -1.92 -42.09 -12.36
N LYS A 103 -1.91 -41.76 -11.06
CA LYS A 103 -2.09 -42.75 -9.98
C LYS A 103 -3.46 -43.42 -10.01
N SER A 104 -4.56 -42.68 -10.21
CA SER A 104 -5.90 -43.28 -10.26
C SER A 104 -6.08 -44.21 -11.47
N ARG A 105 -5.49 -43.87 -12.63
CA ARG A 105 -5.53 -44.72 -13.83
C ARG A 105 -4.66 -45.98 -13.70
N GLN A 106 -3.59 -45.91 -12.90
CA GLN A 106 -2.69 -47.04 -12.64
C GLN A 106 -3.27 -48.04 -11.63
N GLN A 107 -4.19 -47.60 -10.77
CA GLN A 107 -4.86 -48.43 -9.76
C GLN A 107 -6.13 -49.15 -10.28
N GLN A 108 -6.56 -48.83 -11.51
CA GLN A 108 -7.67 -49.50 -12.22
C GLN A 108 -7.21 -50.55 -13.25
N ARG A 109 -5.90 -50.82 -13.34
CA ARG A 109 -5.33 -51.97 -14.06
C ARG A 109 -4.82 -53.00 -13.07
#